data_AF-A0A9D4VJX2-F1
#
_entry.id   AF-A0A9D4VJX2-F1
#
_cell.length_a   1.000
_cell.length_b   1.000
_cell.length_c   1.000
_cell.angle_alpha   90.00
_cell.angle_beta   90.00
_cell.angle_gamma   90.00
#
_symmetry.space_group_name_H-M   'P 1'
#
loop_
_entity.id
_entity.type
_entity.pdbx_description
1 polymer ?
#
loop_
_entity_poly.entity_id
_entity_poly.type
_entity_poly.pdbx_seq_one_letter_code
_entity_poly.pdbx_strand_id
1 'polypeptide(L)'
;MDSNSKQNLKQINESIEKTLALIHQLTLTVSNYDDAMQMSLFQRINGLVAELDNMVKLAENCNIEVPMEVVNLIDDGKNPDLFTRHVINNCITKNQITKGKTDAFKDFRKHLFEELEQNFPDEIETFRESRAASAATQSVDPNGDATLNEKH
;
A
#
# COMPACT_ATOMS: atom_id res chain seq x y z
N MET A 1 -2.00 10.29 6.24
CA MET A 1 -0.84 10.49 7.14
C MET A 1 -1.18 11.60 8.11
N ASP A 2 -1.21 11.25 9.39
CA ASP A 2 -1.26 12.16 10.53
C ASP A 2 -0.06 13.12 10.53
N SER A 3 -0.24 14.31 11.12
CA SER A 3 0.82 15.33 11.16
C SER A 3 2.06 14.86 11.93
N ASN A 4 1.89 13.98 12.92
CA ASN A 4 2.98 13.48 13.75
C ASN A 4 3.91 12.55 12.95
N SER A 5 3.37 11.56 12.22
CA SER A 5 4.21 10.70 11.37
C SER A 5 4.97 11.48 10.29
N LYS A 6 4.37 12.52 9.70
CA LYS A 6 5.07 13.39 8.74
C LYS A 6 6.24 14.13 9.40
N GLN A 7 6.08 14.56 10.64
CA GLN A 7 7.14 15.22 11.39
C GLN A 7 8.27 14.25 11.75
N ASN A 8 7.94 13.03 12.19
CA ASN A 8 8.92 11.98 12.49
C ASN A 8 9.76 11.65 11.24
N LEU A 9 9.11 11.48 10.09
CA LEU A 9 9.80 11.25 8.82
C LEU A 9 10.74 12.39 8.45
N LYS A 10 10.32 13.64 8.68
CA LYS A 10 11.17 14.81 8.43
C LYS A 10 12.43 14.77 9.30
N GLN A 11 12.29 14.45 10.58
CA GLN A 11 13.43 14.34 11.51
C GLN A 11 14.40 13.22 11.11
N ILE A 12 13.87 12.08 10.68
CA ILE A 12 14.70 10.97 10.16
C ILE A 12 15.46 11.42 8.91
N ASN A 13 14.78 12.10 7.97
CA ASN A 13 15.43 12.59 6.76
C ASN A 13 16.54 13.61 7.08
N GLU A 14 16.28 14.54 8.02
CA GLU A 14 17.30 15.48 8.51
C GLU A 14 18.50 14.77 9.15
N SER A 15 18.28 13.69 9.91
CA SER A 15 19.34 12.86 10.51
C SER A 15 20.14 12.08 9.46
N ILE A 16 19.49 11.55 8.42
CA ILE A 16 20.15 10.88 7.28
C ILE A 16 21.08 11.87 6.55
N GLU A 17 20.58 13.06 6.21
CA GLU A 17 21.38 14.10 5.55
C GLU A 17 22.58 14.52 6.41
N LYS A 18 22.37 14.69 7.72
CA LYS A 18 23.45 15.01 8.66
C LYS A 18 24.48 13.89 8.73
N THR A 19 24.06 12.63 8.76
CA THR A 19 24.94 11.46 8.74
C THR A 19 25.79 11.43 7.47
N LEU A 20 25.17 11.66 6.31
CA LEU A 20 25.86 11.71 5.02
C LEU A 20 26.91 12.83 4.99
N ALA A 21 26.57 14.01 5.52
CA ALA A 21 27.50 15.12 5.65
C ALA A 21 28.68 14.78 6.59
N LEU A 22 28.43 14.13 7.73
CA LEU A 22 29.49 13.69 8.66
C LEU A 22 30.43 12.67 8.00
N ILE A 23 29.88 11.69 7.27
CA ILE A 23 30.67 10.70 6.51
C ILE A 23 31.53 11.41 5.48
N HIS A 24 30.96 12.34 4.70
CA HIS A 24 31.71 13.08 3.70
C HIS A 24 32.87 13.89 4.31
N GLN A 25 32.59 14.60 5.41
CA GLN A 25 33.60 15.37 6.13
C GLN A 25 34.70 14.48 6.75
N LEU A 26 34.34 13.30 7.24
CA LEU A 26 35.28 12.31 7.72
C LEU A 26 36.20 11.83 6.58
N THR A 27 35.63 11.50 5.42
CA THR A 27 36.40 11.12 4.23
C THR A 27 37.39 12.21 3.82
N LEU A 28 36.98 13.49 3.78
CA LEU A 28 37.88 14.59 3.46
C LEU A 28 39.03 14.74 4.47
N THR A 29 38.74 14.51 5.76
CA THR A 29 39.74 14.58 6.83
C THR A 29 40.74 13.44 6.74
N VAL A 30 40.27 12.23 6.41
CA VAL A 30 41.14 11.05 6.23
C VAL A 30 41.99 11.18 4.96
N SER A 31 41.43 11.68 3.86
CA SER A 31 42.17 11.85 2.60
C SER A 31 43.29 12.88 2.66
N ASN A 32 43.15 13.91 3.51
CA ASN A 32 44.14 14.97 3.70
C ASN A 32 44.76 14.93 5.10
N TYR A 33 44.88 13.73 5.68
CA TYR A 33 45.31 13.58 7.06
C TYR A 33 46.73 14.11 7.28
N ASP A 34 46.90 14.85 8.38
CA ASP A 34 48.17 15.28 8.96
C ASP A 34 48.09 15.10 10.48
N ASP A 35 49.23 14.97 11.16
CA ASP A 35 49.30 14.68 12.60
C ASP A 35 48.62 15.78 13.44
N ALA A 36 48.62 17.03 12.97
CA ALA A 36 47.89 18.13 13.58
C ALA A 36 46.36 17.94 13.59
N MET A 37 45.83 17.09 12.69
CA MET A 37 44.39 16.86 12.52
C MET A 37 43.85 15.68 13.34
N GLN A 38 44.72 14.98 14.08
CA GLN A 38 44.36 13.79 14.86
C GLN A 38 43.17 14.04 15.80
N MET A 39 43.14 15.17 16.50
CA MET A 39 42.02 15.52 17.41
C MET A 39 40.70 15.74 16.64
N SER A 40 40.76 16.40 15.48
CA SER A 40 39.61 16.65 14.61
C SER A 40 39.04 15.33 14.06
N LEU A 41 39.90 14.38 13.69
CA LEU A 41 39.50 13.06 13.25
C LEU A 41 38.72 12.32 14.35
N PHE A 42 39.23 12.28 15.59
CA PHE A 42 38.52 11.66 16.71
C PHE A 42 37.17 12.32 16.98
N GLN A 43 37.10 13.65 16.96
CA GLN A 43 35.84 14.38 17.13
C GLN A 43 34.82 14.02 16.04
N ARG A 44 35.25 13.88 14.78
CA ARG A 44 34.38 13.50 13.66
C ARG A 44 33.87 12.06 13.76
N ILE A 45 34.73 11.12 14.14
CA ILE A 45 34.34 9.72 14.36
C ILE A 45 33.30 9.64 15.48
N ASN A 46 33.58 10.26 16.63
CA ASN A 46 32.64 10.27 17.75
C ASN A 46 31.32 10.98 17.40
N GLY A 47 31.38 12.05 16.60
CA GLY A 47 30.20 12.73 16.09
C GLY A 47 29.35 11.85 15.18
N LEU A 48 29.98 11.05 14.30
CA LEU A 48 29.28 10.08 13.46
C LEU A 48 28.64 8.98 14.30
N VAL A 49 29.36 8.42 15.28
CA VAL A 49 28.81 7.39 16.19
C VAL A 49 27.59 7.92 16.95
N ALA A 50 27.67 9.14 17.48
CA ALA A 50 26.56 9.77 18.18
C ALA A 50 25.35 10.03 17.28
N GLU A 51 25.58 10.42 16.02
CA GLU A 51 24.48 10.63 15.07
C GLU A 51 23.84 9.31 14.63
N LEU A 52 24.63 8.23 14.45
CA LEU A 52 24.09 6.91 14.15
C LEU A 52 23.21 6.38 15.30
N ASP A 53 23.63 6.58 16.55
CA ASP A 53 22.81 6.25 17.74
C ASP A 53 21.52 7.08 17.78
N ASN A 54 21.58 8.36 17.44
CA ASN A 54 20.40 9.21 17.30
C ASN A 54 19.45 8.72 16.20
N MET A 55 19.99 8.33 15.04
CA MET A 55 19.22 7.82 13.91
C MET A 55 18.45 6.54 14.27
N VAL A 56 19.05 5.62 15.03
CA VAL A 56 18.39 4.41 15.53
C VAL A 56 17.20 4.76 16.44
N LYS A 57 17.36 5.71 17.37
CA LYS A 57 16.28 6.17 18.26
C LYS A 57 15.14 6.86 17.50
N LEU A 58 15.47 7.63 16.46
CA LEU A 58 14.46 8.24 15.61
C LEU A 58 13.69 7.19 14.82
N ALA A 59 14.36 6.12 14.36
CA ALA A 59 13.74 5.03 13.62
C ALA A 59 12.70 4.25 14.46
N GLU A 60 12.86 4.13 15.78
CA GLU A 60 11.88 3.50 16.67
C GLU A 60 10.49 4.19 16.61
N ASN A 61 10.46 5.49 16.27
CA ASN A 61 9.23 6.27 16.15
C ASN A 61 8.65 6.26 14.72
N CYS A 62 9.21 5.44 13.81
CA CYS A 62 8.79 5.31 12.43
C CYS A 62 8.05 3.98 12.21
N ASN A 63 6.72 4.01 12.36
CA ASN A 63 5.90 2.81 12.15
C ASN A 63 5.41 2.70 10.70
N ILE A 64 6.36 2.52 9.76
CA ILE A 64 6.08 2.37 8.33
C ILE A 64 6.51 0.98 7.87
N GLU A 65 5.55 0.24 7.32
CA GLU A 65 5.82 -1.04 6.68
C GLU A 65 6.29 -0.81 5.24
N VAL A 66 7.44 -1.37 4.90
CA VAL A 66 8.02 -1.29 3.56
C VAL A 66 8.00 -2.70 2.95
N PRO A 67 7.37 -2.90 1.78
CA PRO A 67 7.39 -4.19 1.09
C PRO A 67 8.83 -4.60 0.72
N MET A 68 9.15 -5.89 0.87
CA MET A 68 10.48 -6.42 0.56
C MET A 68 10.89 -6.21 -0.90
N GLU A 69 9.94 -6.17 -1.83
CA GLU A 69 10.19 -5.87 -3.24
C GLU A 69 10.76 -4.47 -3.44
N VAL A 70 10.36 -3.50 -2.60
CA VAL A 70 10.91 -2.13 -2.63
C VAL A 70 12.35 -2.15 -2.16
N VAL A 71 12.66 -2.90 -1.09
CA VAL A 71 14.02 -3.08 -0.57
C VAL A 71 14.93 -3.72 -1.63
N ASN A 72 14.47 -4.79 -2.28
CA ASN A 72 15.22 -5.46 -3.35
C ASN A 72 15.51 -4.53 -4.54
N LEU A 73 14.58 -3.63 -4.89
CA LEU A 73 14.84 -2.63 -5.94
C LEU A 73 15.95 -1.67 -5.54
N ILE A 74 16.01 -1.26 -4.27
CA ILE A 74 17.06 -0.37 -3.74
C ILE A 74 18.41 -1.08 -3.78
N ASP A 75 18.48 -2.34 -3.32
CA ASP A 75 19.72 -3.14 -3.35
C ASP A 75 20.24 -3.35 -4.78
N ASP A 76 19.34 -3.51 -5.75
CA ASP A 76 19.65 -3.58 -7.18
C ASP A 76 20.06 -2.22 -7.80
N GLY A 77 20.01 -1.12 -7.04
CA GLY A 77 20.26 0.24 -7.55
C GLY A 77 19.17 0.75 -8.51
N LYS A 78 17.96 0.19 -8.46
CA LYS A 78 16.80 0.58 -9.28
C LYS A 78 15.89 1.56 -8.54
N ASN A 79 15.06 2.27 -9.30
CA ASN A 79 14.08 3.18 -8.71
C ASN A 79 12.96 2.40 -7.98
N PRO A 80 12.73 2.61 -6.67
CA PRO A 80 11.65 1.95 -5.92
C PRO A 80 10.24 2.25 -6.46
N ASP A 81 10.04 3.39 -7.14
CA ASP A 81 8.75 3.76 -7.76
C ASP A 81 8.29 2.76 -8.83
N LEU A 82 9.20 1.92 -9.35
CA LEU A 82 8.85 0.83 -10.25
C LEU A 82 7.87 -0.16 -9.60
N PHE A 83 8.02 -0.42 -8.30
CA PHE A 83 7.08 -1.25 -7.55
C PHE A 83 5.70 -0.59 -7.47
N THR A 84 5.66 0.69 -7.07
CA THR A 84 4.42 1.47 -7.01
C THR A 84 3.70 1.48 -8.36
N ARG A 85 4.44 1.75 -9.44
CA ARG A 85 3.93 1.70 -10.82
C ARG A 85 3.38 0.32 -11.17
N HIS A 86 4.09 -0.75 -10.81
CA HIS A 86 3.65 -2.13 -11.07
C HIS A 86 2.34 -2.45 -10.34
N VAL A 87 2.24 -2.12 -9.05
CA VAL A 87 1.03 -2.34 -8.24
C VAL A 87 -0.16 -1.60 -8.82
N ILE A 88 0.01 -0.31 -9.18
CA ILE A 88 -1.05 0.50 -9.79
C ILE A 88 -1.50 -0.10 -11.12
N ASN A 89 -0.57 -0.44 -12.01
CA ASN A 89 -0.89 -1.03 -13.31
C ASN A 89 -1.62 -2.37 -13.16
N ASN A 90 -1.16 -3.24 -12.25
CA ASN A 90 -1.82 -4.50 -11.95
C ASN A 90 -3.24 -4.29 -11.43
N CYS A 91 -3.45 -3.28 -10.58
CA CYS A 91 -4.78 -2.92 -10.08
C CYS A 91 -5.70 -2.51 -11.22
N ILE A 92 -5.23 -1.65 -12.13
CA ILE A 92 -5.99 -1.22 -13.31
C ILE A 92 -6.36 -2.42 -14.19
N THR A 93 -5.40 -3.27 -14.53
CA THR A 93 -5.63 -4.46 -15.35
C THR A 93 -6.63 -5.41 -14.68
N LYS A 94 -6.47 -5.69 -13.38
CA LYS A 94 -7.41 -6.55 -12.64
C LYS A 94 -8.80 -5.94 -12.58
N ASN A 95 -8.92 -4.63 -12.40
CA ASN A 95 -10.22 -3.94 -12.39
C ASN A 95 -10.93 -4.06 -13.75
N GLN A 96 -10.20 -3.83 -14.85
CA GLN A 96 -10.75 -3.98 -16.20
C GLN A 96 -11.17 -5.41 -16.50
N ILE A 97 -10.36 -6.41 -16.13
CA ILE A 97 -10.71 -7.83 -16.30
C ILE A 97 -11.98 -8.16 -15.50
N THR A 98 -12.06 -7.73 -14.24
CA THR A 98 -13.23 -7.98 -13.39
C THR A 98 -14.49 -7.31 -13.95
N LYS A 99 -14.36 -6.08 -14.46
CA LYS A 99 -15.46 -5.39 -15.15
C LYS A 99 -15.90 -6.17 -16.39
N GLY A 100 -14.97 -6.56 -17.26
CA GLY A 100 -15.27 -7.34 -18.45
C GLY A 100 -15.96 -8.67 -18.14
N LYS A 101 -15.54 -9.38 -17.09
CA LYS A 101 -16.24 -10.59 -16.61
C LYS A 101 -17.65 -10.28 -16.13
N THR A 102 -17.82 -9.20 -15.38
CA THR A 102 -19.13 -8.78 -14.85
C THR A 102 -20.09 -8.44 -15.99
N ASP A 103 -19.62 -7.70 -16.99
CA ASP A 103 -20.40 -7.31 -18.15
C ASP A 103 -20.75 -8.54 -19.00
N ALA A 104 -19.81 -9.47 -19.22
CA ALA A 104 -20.09 -10.74 -19.90
C ALA A 104 -21.14 -11.59 -19.18
N PHE A 105 -21.12 -11.65 -17.84
CA PHE A 105 -22.15 -12.35 -17.08
C PHE A 105 -23.52 -11.65 -17.15
N LYS A 106 -23.56 -10.32 -17.17
CA LYS A 106 -24.81 -9.57 -17.37
C LYS A 106 -25.38 -9.84 -18.76
N ASP A 107 -24.54 -9.82 -19.78
CA ASP A 107 -24.96 -10.08 -21.16
C ASP A 107 -25.43 -11.53 -21.32
N PHE A 108 -24.67 -12.50 -20.81
CA PHE A 108 -25.08 -13.91 -20.81
C PHE A 108 -26.42 -14.09 -20.12
N ARG A 109 -26.59 -13.50 -18.94
CA ARG A 109 -27.86 -13.54 -18.21
C ARG A 109 -28.99 -12.95 -19.03
N LYS A 110 -28.79 -11.78 -19.67
CA LYS A 110 -29.80 -11.15 -20.51
C LYS A 110 -30.25 -12.08 -21.65
N HIS A 111 -29.31 -12.61 -22.43
CA HIS A 111 -29.64 -13.51 -23.55
C HIS A 111 -30.31 -14.80 -23.07
N LEU A 112 -29.87 -15.35 -21.93
CA LEU A 112 -30.51 -16.51 -21.32
C LEU A 112 -31.97 -16.23 -20.95
N PHE A 113 -32.26 -15.07 -20.37
CA PHE A 113 -33.64 -14.67 -20.05
C PHE A 113 -34.50 -14.48 -21.31
N GLU A 114 -33.95 -13.88 -22.37
CA GLU A 114 -34.65 -13.70 -23.64
C GLU A 114 -35.04 -15.05 -24.28
N GLU A 115 -34.13 -16.03 -24.29
CA GLU A 115 -34.41 -17.37 -24.79
C GLU A 115 -35.41 -18.13 -23.92
N LEU A 116 -35.30 -18.02 -22.59
CA LEU A 116 -36.25 -18.66 -21.68
C LEU A 116 -37.64 -18.04 -21.78
N GLU A 117 -37.76 -16.73 -21.97
CA GLU A 117 -39.05 -16.05 -22.15
C GLU A 117 -39.77 -16.50 -23.44
N GLN A 118 -39.01 -16.79 -24.50
CA GLN A 118 -39.58 -17.33 -25.73
C GLN A 118 -40.07 -18.77 -25.60
N ASN A 119 -39.33 -19.62 -24.88
CA ASN A 119 -39.57 -21.06 -24.84
C ASN A 119 -40.39 -21.53 -23.62
N PHE A 120 -40.35 -20.78 -22.51
CA PHE A 120 -40.88 -21.14 -21.18
C PHE A 120 -41.46 -19.90 -20.45
N PRO A 121 -42.52 -19.27 -20.99
CA PRO A 121 -43.02 -17.99 -20.47
C PRO A 121 -43.60 -18.08 -19.05
N ASP A 122 -44.31 -19.17 -18.73
CA ASP A 122 -44.98 -19.34 -17.43
C ASP A 122 -43.98 -19.57 -16.29
N GLU A 123 -42.89 -20.31 -16.57
CA GLU A 123 -41.80 -20.54 -15.63
C GLU A 123 -41.02 -19.26 -15.33
N ILE A 124 -40.84 -18.38 -16.31
CA ILE A 124 -40.15 -17.09 -16.12
C ILE A 124 -40.97 -16.13 -15.26
N GLU A 125 -42.29 -16.08 -15.43
CA GLU A 125 -43.15 -15.25 -14.57
C GLU A 125 -43.04 -15.71 -13.10
N THR A 126 -43.15 -17.02 -12.87
CA THR A 126 -42.96 -17.62 -11.53
C THR A 126 -41.57 -17.32 -10.96
N PHE A 127 -40.52 -17.38 -11.78
CA PHE A 127 -39.16 -17.04 -11.36
C PHE A 127 -39.04 -15.55 -11.00
N ARG A 128 -39.62 -14.64 -11.79
CA ARG A 128 -39.59 -13.18 -11.53
C ARG A 128 -40.29 -12.84 -10.21
N GLU A 129 -41.44 -13.45 -9.95
CA GLU A 129 -42.17 -13.30 -8.68
C GLU A 129 -41.32 -13.77 -7.48
N SER A 130 -40.72 -14.96 -7.58
CA SER A 130 -39.87 -15.52 -6.50
C SER A 130 -38.63 -14.67 -6.22
N ARG A 131 -38.03 -14.10 -7.27
CA ARG A 131 -36.87 -13.21 -7.19
C ARG A 131 -37.25 -11.84 -6.61
N ALA A 132 -38.40 -11.27 -6.97
CA ALA A 132 -38.89 -10.03 -6.40
C ALA A 132 -39.20 -10.17 -4.90
N ALA A 133 -39.82 -11.30 -4.51
CA ALA A 133 -40.06 -11.62 -3.11
C ALA A 133 -38.74 -11.75 -2.32
N SER A 134 -37.74 -12.45 -2.89
CA SER A 134 -36.41 -12.62 -2.28
C SER A 134 -35.63 -11.31 -2.17
N ALA A 135 -35.70 -10.43 -3.17
CA ALA A 135 -35.07 -9.12 -3.15
C ALA A 135 -35.71 -8.18 -2.11
N ALA A 136 -37.03 -8.27 -1.90
CA ALA A 136 -37.73 -7.53 -0.86
C ALA A 136 -37.44 -8.05 0.56
N THR A 137 -36.99 -9.30 0.71
CA THR A 137 -36.52 -9.85 2.00
C THR A 137 -35.04 -9.53 2.27
N GLN A 138 -34.25 -9.25 1.23
CA GLN A 138 -32.82 -8.92 1.30
C GLN A 138 -32.52 -7.42 1.37
N SER A 139 -33.52 -6.55 1.59
CA SER A 139 -33.27 -5.17 2.01
C SER A 139 -32.72 -5.15 3.44
N VAL A 140 -31.47 -5.56 3.58
CA VAL A 140 -30.65 -5.44 4.79
C VAL A 140 -30.15 -3.99 4.82
N ASP A 141 -30.33 -3.36 5.97
CA ASP A 141 -29.91 -1.99 6.28
C ASP A 141 -28.48 -1.68 5.80
N PRO A 142 -28.19 -0.44 5.37
CA PRO A 142 -26.89 -0.06 4.80
C PRO A 142 -25.72 -0.06 5.81
N ASN A 143 -25.93 -0.58 7.02
CA ASN A 143 -24.90 -0.74 8.03
C ASN A 143 -24.91 -2.21 8.47
N GLY A 144 -23.98 -3.00 7.91
CA GLY A 144 -23.94 -4.45 7.98
C GLY A 144 -23.79 -5.05 9.39
N ASP A 145 -24.88 -5.03 10.16
CA ASP A 145 -25.03 -5.87 11.34
C ASP A 145 -26.18 -6.87 11.09
N ALA A 146 -25.82 -8.13 10.93
CA ALA A 146 -26.75 -9.21 10.65
C ALA A 146 -27.45 -9.62 11.95
N THR A 147 -28.70 -9.18 12.14
CA THR A 147 -29.56 -9.79 13.15
C THR A 147 -30.35 -10.94 12.51
N LEU A 148 -29.93 -12.15 12.85
CA LEU A 148 -30.69 -13.39 12.64
C LEU A 148 -32.01 -13.28 13.41
N ASN A 149 -33.13 -13.12 12.71
CA ASN A 149 -34.45 -13.31 13.32
C ASN A 149 -34.82 -14.80 13.21
N GLU A 150 -34.54 -15.56 14.27
CA GLU A 150 -35.27 -16.79 14.57
C GLU A 150 -36.76 -16.44 14.76
N LYS A 151 -37.64 -17.15 14.05
CA LYS A 151 -39.07 -17.15 14.37
C LYS A 151 -39.48 -18.55 14.79
N HIS A 152 -39.98 -18.62 16.03
CA HIS A 152 -40.87 -19.64 16.55
C HIS A 152 -42.15 -19.78 15.71
#